data_AF-A0A7X6QCV5-F1
#
_entry.id   AF-A0A7X6QCV5-F1
#
_cell.length_a   1.000
_cell.length_b   1.000
_cell.length_c   1.000
_cell.angle_alpha   90.00
_cell.angle_beta   90.00
_cell.angle_gamma   90.00
#
_symmetry.space_group_name_H-M   'P 1'
#
loop_
_entity.id
_entity.type
_entity.pdbx_description
1 polymer ?
#
loop_
_entity_poly.entity_id
_entity_poly.type
_entity_poly.pdbx_seq_one_letter_code
_entity_poly.pdbx_strand_id
1 'polypeptide(L)'
;MPAFFSQYSFSIESIDGKEYVVSNTLSENYWYARDRRDEVKLISSKAELQNDLYLKIVELFKLLEEQTKEIESGMLGLDGVTYFFATTDTNGDVRIGETWSPQGLLLNNLVKICDNIYALGKGDNVSQTQILRDIDRLTTGLKQQ
;
A
#
# COMPACT_ATOMS: atom_id res chain seq x y z
N MET A 1 -6.22 14.89 -12.94
CA MET A 1 -4.78 15.22 -13.13
C MET A 1 -4.01 13.92 -12.96
N PRO A 2 -3.20 13.44 -13.93
CA PRO A 2 -2.52 12.17 -13.78
C PRO A 2 -1.48 12.24 -12.66
N ALA A 3 -1.26 11.12 -11.96
CA ALA A 3 -0.25 11.05 -10.92
C ALA A 3 1.14 11.36 -11.50
N PHE A 4 1.85 12.31 -10.87
CA PHE A 4 3.19 12.74 -11.27
C PHE A 4 4.30 11.75 -10.88
N PHE A 5 3.97 10.71 -10.10
CA PHE A 5 4.91 9.72 -9.58
C PHE A 5 4.73 8.35 -10.25
N SER A 6 5.78 7.52 -10.17
CA SER A 6 5.76 6.13 -10.62
C SER A 6 4.60 5.39 -9.98
N GLN A 7 3.66 4.91 -10.80
CA GLN A 7 2.58 4.05 -10.34
C GLN A 7 3.17 2.68 -10.03
N TYR A 8 3.25 2.34 -8.74
CA TYR A 8 3.56 1.00 -8.30
C TYR A 8 2.33 0.36 -7.68
N SER A 9 2.31 -0.96 -7.67
CA SER A 9 1.43 -1.74 -6.80
C SER A 9 2.23 -2.85 -6.15
N PHE A 10 1.71 -3.38 -5.05
CA PHE A 10 2.22 -4.60 -4.46
C PHE A 10 1.07 -5.48 -3.98
N SER A 11 1.30 -6.78 -3.97
CA SER A 11 0.43 -7.79 -3.37
C SER A 11 1.21 -8.60 -2.35
N ILE A 12 0.50 -9.18 -1.38
CA ILE A 12 1.04 -10.15 -0.45
C ILE A 12 0.47 -11.51 -0.83
N GLU A 13 1.35 -12.46 -1.13
CA GLU A 13 0.96 -13.73 -1.76
C GLU A 13 1.62 -14.92 -1.07
N SER A 14 0.85 -16.00 -0.92
CA SER A 14 1.34 -17.31 -0.50
C SER A 14 1.66 -18.15 -1.74
N ILE A 15 2.95 -18.45 -1.93
CA ILE A 15 3.46 -19.20 -3.08
C ILE A 15 4.26 -20.39 -2.55
N ASP A 16 3.84 -21.61 -2.87
CA ASP A 16 4.51 -22.86 -2.46
C ASP A 16 4.77 -22.97 -0.94
N GLY A 17 3.85 -22.45 -0.12
CA GLY A 17 3.93 -22.49 1.35
C GLY A 17 4.89 -21.47 1.96
N LYS A 18 5.31 -20.46 1.17
CA LYS A 18 6.11 -19.32 1.61
C LYS A 18 5.41 -18.02 1.24
N GLU A 19 5.64 -17.00 2.07
CA GLU A 19 4.97 -15.73 1.91
C GLU A 19 5.87 -14.72 1.21
N TYR A 20 5.31 -13.99 0.26
CA TYR A 20 6.03 -13.05 -0.57
C TYR A 20 5.30 -11.72 -0.62
N VAL A 21 6.07 -10.65 -0.73
CA VAL A 21 5.60 -9.42 -1.35
C VAL A 21 5.94 -9.49 -2.83
N VAL A 22 4.95 -9.25 -3.68
CA VAL A 22 5.11 -9.13 -5.13
C VAL A 22 4.94 -7.67 -5.52
N SER A 23 6.01 -7.05 -6.00
CA SER A 23 6.05 -5.65 -6.38
C SER A 23 5.96 -5.50 -7.90
N ASN A 24 5.07 -4.62 -8.33
CA ASN A 24 4.73 -4.38 -9.72
C ASN A 24 4.95 -2.91 -10.08
N THR A 25 5.50 -2.67 -11.27
CA THR A 25 5.71 -1.32 -11.81
C THR A 25 5.63 -1.36 -13.33
N LEU A 26 5.20 -0.27 -13.94
CA LEU A 26 5.23 -0.14 -15.39
C LEU A 26 6.62 0.29 -15.87
N SER A 27 7.05 -0.21 -17.02
CA SER A 27 8.35 0.11 -17.63
C SER A 27 8.55 1.61 -17.89
N GLU A 28 7.45 2.34 -18.03
CA GLU A 28 7.42 3.80 -18.08
C GLU A 28 6.04 4.31 -17.60
N ASN A 29 5.91 5.62 -17.38
CA ASN A 29 4.64 6.21 -16.99
C ASN A 29 3.60 6.09 -18.13
N TYR A 30 2.54 5.34 -17.89
CA TYR A 30 1.50 5.04 -18.88
C TYR A 30 0.84 6.28 -19.48
N TRP A 31 0.65 7.35 -18.68
CA TRP A 31 0.06 8.59 -19.18
C TRP A 31 1.00 9.33 -20.12
N TYR A 32 2.31 9.28 -19.86
CA TYR A 32 3.32 9.91 -20.69
C TYR A 32 3.78 9.06 -21.88
N ALA A 33 3.52 7.76 -21.88
CA ALA A 33 3.79 6.87 -23.01
C ALA A 33 3.00 7.25 -24.27
N ARG A 34 1.87 7.97 -24.13
CA ARG A 34 1.00 8.48 -25.23
C ARG A 34 0.73 7.43 -26.30
N ASP A 35 1.39 7.53 -27.44
CA ASP A 35 1.20 6.66 -28.61
C ASP A 35 1.92 5.31 -28.48
N ARG A 36 2.79 5.14 -27.48
CA ARG A 36 3.55 3.91 -27.18
C ARG A 36 2.98 3.13 -26.00
N ARG A 37 1.70 3.33 -25.67
CA ARG A 37 1.05 2.68 -24.51
C ARG A 37 1.02 1.16 -24.61
N ASP A 38 0.97 0.64 -25.82
CA ASP A 38 1.06 -0.79 -26.17
C ASP A 38 2.46 -1.39 -25.94
N GLU A 39 3.49 -0.55 -25.90
CA GLU A 39 4.86 -0.97 -25.57
C GLU A 39 5.13 -0.99 -24.05
N VAL A 40 4.23 -0.43 -23.24
CA VAL A 40 4.38 -0.36 -21.78
C VAL A 40 4.21 -1.74 -21.17
N LYS A 41 5.26 -2.23 -20.50
CA LYS A 41 5.30 -3.57 -19.90
C LYS A 41 5.12 -3.49 -18.40
N LEU A 42 4.46 -4.50 -17.84
CA LEU A 42 4.47 -4.77 -16.42
C LEU A 42 5.81 -5.42 -16.05
N ILE A 43 6.48 -4.85 -15.05
CA ILE A 43 7.70 -5.37 -14.45
C ILE A 43 7.33 -5.84 -13.04
N SER A 44 7.47 -7.14 -12.80
CA SER A 44 7.15 -7.79 -11.53
C SER A 44 8.40 -8.36 -10.88
N SER A 45 8.47 -8.25 -9.56
CA SER A 45 9.56 -8.75 -8.72
C SER A 45 8.98 -9.23 -7.40
N LYS A 46 9.67 -10.14 -6.70
CA LYS A 46 9.19 -10.62 -5.41
C LYS A 46 10.32 -10.83 -4.42
N ALA A 47 10.00 -10.65 -3.14
CA ALA A 47 10.88 -10.94 -2.03
C ALA A 47 10.14 -11.75 -0.95
N GLU A 48 10.84 -12.72 -0.36
CA GLU A 48 10.30 -13.56 0.71
C GLU A 48 10.12 -12.74 1.99
N LEU A 49 8.96 -12.87 2.61
CA LEU A 49 8.61 -12.20 3.87
C LEU A 49 8.90 -13.11 5.06
N GLN A 50 9.39 -12.51 6.13
CA GLN A 50 9.33 -13.14 7.44
C GLN A 50 7.86 -13.27 7.86
N ASN A 51 7.52 -14.39 8.51
CA ASN A 51 6.14 -14.71 8.85
C ASN A 51 5.48 -13.66 9.77
N ASP A 52 6.24 -13.06 10.68
CA ASP A 52 5.78 -11.98 11.55
C ASP A 52 5.43 -10.72 10.76
N LEU A 53 6.27 -10.32 9.81
CA LEU A 53 6.00 -9.19 8.94
C LEU A 53 4.78 -9.46 8.04
N TYR A 54 4.67 -10.66 7.46
CA TYR A 54 3.51 -11.08 6.67
C TYR A 54 2.20 -10.87 7.45
N LEU A 55 2.10 -11.47 8.65
CA LEU A 55 0.90 -11.37 9.48
C LEU A 55 0.58 -9.91 9.85
N LYS A 56 1.62 -9.10 10.13
CA LYS A 56 1.46 -7.69 10.49
C LYS A 56 0.95 -6.83 9.33
N ILE A 57 1.42 -7.07 8.11
CA ILE A 57 0.90 -6.39 6.92
C ILE A 57 -0.59 -6.74 6.73
N VAL A 58 -0.94 -8.02 6.83
CA VAL A 58 -2.34 -8.47 6.71
C VAL A 58 -3.23 -7.84 7.80
N GLU A 59 -2.77 -7.78 9.05
CA GLU A 59 -3.49 -7.13 10.16
C GLU A 59 -3.73 -5.64 9.87
N LEU A 60 -2.69 -4.91 9.42
CA LEU A 60 -2.78 -3.49 9.11
C LEU A 60 -3.83 -3.20 8.03
N PHE A 61 -3.79 -3.91 6.90
CA PHE A 61 -4.73 -3.65 5.81
C PHE A 61 -6.16 -4.06 6.12
N LYS A 62 -6.37 -5.08 6.97
CA LYS A 62 -7.71 -5.40 7.51
C LYS A 62 -8.24 -4.28 8.39
N LEU A 63 -7.41 -3.75 9.30
CA LEU A 63 -7.77 -2.62 10.15
C LEU A 63 -8.15 -1.39 9.32
N LEU A 64 -7.37 -1.08 8.28
CA LEU A 64 -7.66 0.02 7.37
C LEU A 64 -8.98 -0.19 6.62
N GLU A 65 -9.25 -1.42 6.16
CA GLU A 65 -10.52 -1.74 5.50
C GLU A 65 -11.72 -1.53 6.43
N GLU A 66 -11.63 -1.99 7.68
CA GLU A 66 -12.65 -1.81 8.71
C GLU A 66 -12.92 -0.33 8.98
N GLN A 67 -11.87 0.48 9.09
CA GLN A 67 -12.00 1.92 9.34
C GLN A 67 -12.55 2.70 8.13
N THR A 68 -12.35 2.21 6.91
CA THR A 68 -12.93 2.86 5.72
C THR A 68 -14.40 2.63 5.49
N LYS A 69 -15.06 1.73 6.26
CA LYS A 69 -16.46 1.38 6.01
C LYS A 69 -17.51 2.39 6.51
N GLU A 70 -17.15 3.43 7.27
CA GLU A 70 -18.09 4.51 7.64
C GLU A 70 -17.37 5.85 7.81
N ILE A 71 -17.02 6.52 6.71
CA ILE A 71 -16.91 7.99 6.78
C ILE A 71 -18.31 8.52 6.52
N GLU A 72 -19.08 8.72 7.59
CA GLU A 72 -20.29 9.56 7.51
C GLU A 72 -19.87 10.90 6.86
N SER A 73 -20.65 11.32 5.87
CA SER A 73 -20.43 12.44 4.93
C SER A 73 -20.12 13.83 5.56
N GLY A 74 -19.80 13.94 6.85
CA GLY A 74 -19.60 15.18 7.59
C GLY A 74 -18.19 15.42 8.16
N MET A 75 -17.22 14.51 8.00
CA MET A 75 -15.90 14.60 8.68
C MET A 75 -14.71 15.04 7.81
N LEU A 76 -14.93 15.43 6.55
CA LEU A 76 -13.88 15.94 5.67
C LEU A 76 -13.58 17.41 6.02
N GLY A 77 -12.52 17.65 6.80
CA GLY A 77 -12.03 19.01 7.06
C GLY A 77 -11.43 19.66 5.80
N LEU A 78 -11.36 20.98 5.79
CA LEU A 78 -10.90 21.79 4.64
C LEU A 78 -9.37 21.76 4.43
N ASP A 79 -8.62 21.18 5.37
CA ASP A 79 -7.18 21.34 5.55
C ASP A 79 -6.40 20.01 5.73
N GLY A 80 -6.80 18.96 4.99
CA GLY A 80 -6.11 17.66 4.99
C GLY A 80 -5.78 17.12 3.59
N VAL A 81 -5.05 16.00 3.53
CA VAL A 81 -4.78 15.27 2.29
C VAL A 81 -5.66 14.03 2.24
N THR A 82 -6.40 13.89 1.13
CA THR A 82 -7.19 12.70 0.81
C THR A 82 -6.32 11.67 0.11
N TYR A 83 -6.37 10.43 0.60
CA TYR A 83 -5.70 9.30 -0.02
C TYR A 83 -6.72 8.25 -0.43
N PHE A 84 -6.50 7.69 -1.63
CA PHE A 84 -7.26 6.57 -2.16
C PHE A 84 -6.38 5.34 -2.11
N PHE A 85 -6.89 4.26 -1.53
CA PHE A 85 -6.24 2.96 -1.61
C PHE A 85 -7.23 1.92 -2.11
N ALA A 86 -6.73 0.93 -2.83
CA ALA A 86 -7.51 -0.18 -3.30
C ALA A 86 -6.89 -1.46 -2.72
N THR A 87 -7.72 -2.26 -2.06
CA THR A 87 -7.38 -3.63 -1.68
C THR A 87 -8.15 -4.58 -2.57
N THR A 88 -7.57 -5.74 -2.83
CA THR A 88 -8.23 -6.82 -3.56
C THR A 88 -8.16 -8.06 -2.69
N ASP A 89 -9.30 -8.63 -2.36
CA ASP A 89 -9.32 -9.85 -1.56
C ASP A 89 -9.07 -11.10 -2.41
N THR A 90 -9.03 -12.26 -1.75
CA THR A 90 -8.73 -13.55 -2.40
C THR A 90 -9.79 -13.99 -3.41
N ASN A 91 -10.99 -13.40 -3.38
CA ASN A 91 -12.06 -13.67 -4.36
C ASN A 91 -11.96 -12.75 -5.58
N GLY A 92 -11.02 -11.81 -5.58
CA GLY A 92 -10.88 -10.79 -6.62
C GLY A 92 -11.78 -9.57 -6.38
N ASP A 93 -12.45 -9.48 -5.23
CA ASP A 93 -13.29 -8.33 -4.93
C ASP A 93 -12.40 -7.12 -4.58
N VAL A 94 -12.54 -6.06 -5.38
CA VAL A 94 -11.81 -4.81 -5.17
C VAL A 94 -12.60 -3.91 -4.23
N ARG A 95 -11.99 -3.51 -3.12
CA ARG A 95 -12.51 -2.48 -2.23
C ARG A 95 -11.65 -1.24 -2.33
N ILE A 96 -12.30 -0.10 -2.56
CA ILE A 96 -11.64 1.19 -2.63
C ILE A 96 -11.99 1.94 -1.35
N GLY A 97 -10.97 2.29 -0.60
CA GLY A 97 -11.08 3.11 0.60
C GLY A 97 -10.61 4.53 0.32
N GLU A 98 -11.32 5.50 0.89
CA GLU A 98 -10.86 6.88 1.01
C GLU A 98 -10.53 7.13 2.49
N THR A 99 -9.42 7.81 2.76
CA THR A 99 -9.09 8.26 4.11
C THR A 99 -8.54 9.67 4.08
N TRP A 100 -8.85 10.43 5.13
CA TRP A 100 -8.48 11.83 5.30
C TRP A 100 -7.63 12.01 6.55
N SER A 101 -6.57 12.82 6.48
CA SER A 101 -5.72 13.12 7.65
C SER A 101 -5.54 14.63 7.84
N PRO A 102 -5.95 15.21 9.00
CA PRO A 102 -5.90 16.65 9.26
C PRO A 102 -4.47 17.21 9.41
N GLN A 103 -3.46 16.36 9.62
CA GLN A 103 -2.06 16.78 9.74
C GLN A 103 -1.07 15.90 8.96
N GLY A 104 -1.58 14.98 8.12
CA GLY A 104 -0.79 14.06 7.31
C GLY A 104 0.09 13.07 8.09
N LEU A 105 0.36 13.25 9.38
CA LEU A 105 1.42 12.54 10.10
C LEU A 105 1.21 11.02 10.16
N LEU A 106 -0.01 10.57 10.46
CA LEU A 106 -0.32 9.16 10.59
C LEU A 106 -0.41 8.47 9.22
N LEU A 107 -1.03 9.12 8.24
CA LEU A 107 -1.12 8.58 6.88
C LEU A 107 0.18 8.69 6.07
N ASN A 108 1.03 9.67 6.35
CA ASN A 108 2.39 9.73 5.82
C ASN A 108 3.23 8.55 6.31
N ASN A 109 2.97 8.05 7.53
CA ASN A 109 3.60 6.82 8.01
C ASN A 109 3.08 5.60 7.24
N LEU A 110 1.77 5.54 6.94
CA LEU A 110 1.21 4.49 6.08
C LEU A 110 1.84 4.49 4.68
N VAL A 111 1.93 5.65 4.02
CA VAL A 111 2.57 5.77 2.69
C VAL A 111 4.02 5.30 2.74
N LYS A 112 4.79 5.73 3.75
CA LYS A 112 6.19 5.26 3.93
C LYS A 112 6.28 3.75 4.14
N ILE A 113 5.34 3.16 4.87
CA ILE A 113 5.27 1.70 5.05
C ILE A 113 5.00 1.03 3.70
N CYS A 114 4.04 1.53 2.92
CA CYS A 114 3.75 1.03 1.57
C CYS A 114 4.96 1.14 0.64
N ASP A 115 5.65 2.29 0.63
CA ASP A 115 6.86 2.51 -0.16
C ASP A 115 7.96 1.51 0.21
N ASN A 116 8.16 1.26 1.51
CA ASN A 116 9.16 0.32 2.00
C ASN A 116 8.79 -1.15 1.71
N ILE A 117 7.51 -1.53 1.80
CA ILE A 117 7.04 -2.88 1.42
C ILE A 117 7.26 -3.11 -0.07
N TYR A 118 6.90 -2.13 -0.89
CA TYR A 118 7.13 -2.20 -2.33
C TYR A 118 8.63 -2.28 -2.68
N ALA A 119 9.47 -1.44 -2.05
CA ALA A 119 10.92 -1.47 -2.23
C ALA A 119 11.52 -2.83 -1.81
N LEU A 120 11.03 -3.41 -0.71
CA LEU A 120 11.39 -4.76 -0.28
C LEU A 120 11.09 -5.79 -1.38
N GLY A 121 9.89 -5.77 -1.96
CA GLY A 121 9.52 -6.70 -3.05
C GLY A 121 10.32 -6.51 -4.34
N LYS A 122 10.87 -5.31 -4.57
CA LYS A 122 11.85 -5.05 -5.63
C LYS A 122 13.23 -5.64 -5.37
N GLY A 123 13.52 -6.07 -4.14
CA GLY A 123 14.85 -6.51 -3.73
C GLY A 123 15.76 -5.36 -3.27
N ASP A 124 15.21 -4.18 -2.99
CA ASP A 124 15.98 -3.10 -2.38
C ASP A 124 16.42 -3.48 -0.95
N ASN A 125 17.51 -2.89 -0.48
CA ASN A 125 18.05 -3.19 0.85
C ASN A 125 17.23 -2.48 1.96
N VAL A 126 16.04 -3.01 2.24
CA VAL A 126 15.10 -2.52 3.26
C VAL A 126 14.99 -3.54 4.39
N SER A 127 15.03 -3.07 5.64
CA SER A 127 14.93 -3.93 6.82
C SER A 127 13.49 -4.33 7.11
N GLN A 128 13.17 -5.63 6.99
CA GLN A 128 11.88 -6.19 7.38
C GLN A 128 11.53 -5.90 8.85
N THR A 129 12.52 -5.98 9.75
CA THR A 129 12.34 -5.63 11.17
C THR A 129 11.98 -4.16 11.37
N GLN A 130 12.50 -3.25 10.55
CA GLN A 130 12.15 -1.84 10.64
C GLN A 130 10.72 -1.60 10.14
N ILE A 131 10.33 -2.21 9.03
CA ILE A 131 8.95 -2.16 8.52
C ILE A 131 7.97 -2.66 9.58
N LEU A 132 8.27 -3.79 10.22
CA LEU A 132 7.44 -4.35 11.28
C LEU A 132 7.22 -3.36 12.44
N ARG A 133 8.29 -2.71 12.92
CA ARG A 133 8.20 -1.68 13.98
C ARG A 133 7.36 -0.47 13.55
N ASP A 134 7.50 -0.04 12.30
CA ASP A 134 6.74 1.08 11.77
C ASP A 134 5.25 0.74 11.68
N ILE A 135 4.91 -0.50 11.28
CA ILE A 135 3.54 -1.03 11.29
C ILE A 135 2.97 -1.06 12.72
N ASP A 136 3.72 -1.57 13.70
CA ASP A 136 3.24 -1.61 15.09
C ASP A 136 2.98 -0.21 15.66
N ARG A 137 3.87 0.75 15.36
CA ARG A 137 3.69 2.15 15.77
C ARG A 137 2.45 2.77 15.13
N LEU A 138 2.24 2.53 13.83
CA LEU A 138 1.07 3.02 13.11
C LEU A 138 -0.23 2.41 13.67
N THR A 139 -0.25 1.09 13.83
CA THR A 139 -1.42 0.33 14.32
C THR A 139 -1.81 0.78 15.73
N THR A 140 -0.83 1.07 16.59
CA THR A 140 -1.09 1.63 17.93
C THR A 140 -1.76 3.00 17.85
N GLY A 141 -1.32 3.87 16.96
CA GLY A 141 -1.94 5.18 16.74
C GLY A 141 -3.35 5.09 16.15
N LEU A 142 -3.60 4.13 15.26
CA LEU A 142 -4.92 3.88 14.65
C LEU A 142 -5.95 3.32 15.63
N LYS A 143 -5.53 2.53 16.63
CA LYS A 143 -6.41 1.94 17.65
C LYS A 143 -6.75 2.90 18.81
N GLN A 144 -6.08 4.04 18.91
CA GLN A 144 -6.28 5.04 19.96
C GLN A 144 -7.21 6.21 19.55
N GLN A 145 -7.70 6.18 18.31
CA GLN A 145 -8.74 7.09 17.80
C GLN A 145 -10.12 6.49 18.06
#